data_AF-A0A512T2A6-F1
#
_entry.id   AF-A0A512T2A6-F1
#
_cell.length_a   1.000
_cell.length_b   1.000
_cell.length_c   1.000
_cell.angle_alpha   90.00
_cell.angle_beta   90.00
_cell.angle_gamma   90.00
#
_symmetry.space_group_name_H-M   'P 1'
#
loop_
_entity.id
_entity.type
_entity.pdbx_description
1 polymer ?
#
loop_
_entity_poly.entity_id
_entity_poly.type
_entity_poly.pdbx_seq_one_letter_code
_entity_poly.pdbx_strand_id
1 'polypeptide(L)'
;MSTPQFPTIFRGYDPTEVDRHLATIANTVDSARQEVAQVTVELTKVTQDNAALAESLAQQKALVAELEARSAQSSSPTFANLGERIGSMLTLADEEAASIRESATADAEEHRRLVEESAASVRTEADRYAEEVRQRADVAAAETLGTAKLEASSLLDDAGREASARREEAEAYFEGQRARAAAAAADFESTLQERRGRAAQEFMTAESSHEARIAELEERADALARETEEKRRAHEAEAVSILDQAKAEASAVVTTAKEHAERIRRDSERELAAATARRDSITAQLSNVRNMLATLGGASAPGQAGFGESAAASERVTGDAPGSDDAPAVAEVEQVAAAPETDAAADEAQLQGDDARAEDVAQSEQGAQAEDEVQPKDDVQVVGEAQEAELAAAGNAKPAKQGKGARK
;
A
#
# COMPACT_ATOMS: atom_id res chain seq x y z
N MET A 1 -39.80 -29.92 11.67
CA MET A 1 -38.82 -29.42 12.67
C MET A 1 -38.22 -28.15 12.12
N SER A 2 -38.27 -27.05 12.86
CA SER A 2 -37.56 -25.82 12.47
C SER A 2 -36.10 -25.92 12.92
N THR A 3 -35.16 -25.41 12.14
CA THR A 3 -33.75 -25.29 12.56
C THR A 3 -33.59 -24.02 13.40
N PRO A 4 -33.20 -24.10 14.67
CA PRO A 4 -33.02 -22.92 15.51
C PRO A 4 -31.90 -22.04 14.96
N GLN A 5 -32.16 -20.73 14.88
CA GLN A 5 -31.28 -19.77 14.23
C GLN A 5 -30.64 -18.86 15.30
N PHE A 6 -29.53 -19.33 15.88
CA PHE A 6 -28.84 -18.63 16.95
C PHE A 6 -28.10 -17.38 16.45
N PRO A 7 -28.15 -16.25 17.18
CA PRO A 7 -27.33 -15.07 16.84
C PRO A 7 -25.84 -15.39 16.98
N THR A 8 -25.02 -14.71 16.18
CA THR A 8 -23.58 -15.02 16.03
C THR A 8 -22.74 -13.85 16.54
N ILE A 9 -22.01 -14.03 17.64
CA ILE A 9 -21.18 -13.00 18.27
C ILE A 9 -19.71 -13.21 17.87
N PHE A 10 -19.21 -12.35 16.97
CA PHE A 10 -17.82 -12.21 16.50
C PHE A 10 -17.10 -13.44 15.90
N ARG A 11 -17.17 -14.63 16.52
CA ARG A 11 -16.53 -15.88 16.05
C ARG A 11 -17.34 -17.17 16.30
N GLY A 12 -18.57 -17.09 16.79
CA GLY A 12 -19.44 -18.25 17.02
C GLY A 12 -20.87 -17.88 17.43
N TYR A 13 -21.73 -18.87 17.65
CA TYR A 13 -23.07 -18.65 18.21
C TYR A 13 -23.01 -18.11 19.65
N ASP A 14 -23.99 -17.30 20.05
CA ASP A 14 -24.15 -16.84 21.43
C ASP A 14 -24.39 -18.04 22.37
N PRO A 15 -23.49 -18.30 23.35
CA PRO A 15 -23.66 -19.40 24.30
C PRO A 15 -24.96 -19.32 25.09
N THR A 16 -25.39 -18.12 25.49
CA THR A 16 -26.54 -17.92 26.37
C THR A 16 -27.88 -18.18 25.67
N GLU A 17 -27.93 -18.00 24.34
CA GLU A 17 -29.06 -18.37 23.48
C GLU A 17 -29.09 -19.88 23.25
N VAL A 18 -27.93 -20.47 22.97
CA VAL A 18 -27.77 -21.92 22.77
C VAL A 18 -28.14 -22.67 24.05
N ASP A 19 -27.61 -22.28 25.21
CA ASP A 19 -27.90 -22.91 26.51
C ASP A 19 -29.38 -22.81 26.89
N ARG A 20 -30.02 -21.66 26.63
CA ARG A 20 -31.46 -21.47 26.87
C ARG A 20 -32.31 -22.37 25.97
N HIS A 21 -31.90 -22.54 24.71
CA HIS A 21 -32.57 -23.44 23.78
C HIS A 21 -32.32 -24.93 24.13
N LEU A 22 -31.12 -25.30 24.56
CA LEU A 22 -30.80 -26.64 25.05
C LEU A 22 -31.59 -26.97 26.31
N ALA A 23 -31.71 -26.05 27.27
CA ALA A 23 -32.57 -26.20 28.44
C ALA A 23 -34.05 -26.33 28.07
N THR A 24 -34.51 -25.59 27.04
CA THR A 24 -35.88 -25.71 26.50
C THR A 24 -36.11 -27.10 25.89
N ILE A 25 -35.17 -27.61 25.09
CA ILE A 25 -35.23 -28.97 24.56
C ILE A 25 -35.24 -30.00 25.69
N ALA A 26 -34.34 -29.89 26.67
CA ALA A 26 -34.28 -30.81 27.82
C ALA A 26 -35.62 -30.89 28.54
N ASN A 27 -36.22 -29.73 28.88
CA ASN A 27 -37.54 -29.66 29.49
C ASN A 27 -38.65 -30.32 28.64
N THR A 28 -38.64 -30.14 27.31
CA THR A 28 -39.62 -30.81 26.43
C THR A 28 -39.39 -32.33 26.33
N VAL A 29 -38.13 -32.79 26.35
CA VAL A 29 -37.78 -34.21 26.35
C VAL A 29 -38.19 -34.87 27.66
N ASP A 30 -38.01 -34.20 28.79
CA ASP A 30 -38.40 -34.72 30.10
C ASP A 30 -39.92 -34.68 30.34
N SER A 31 -40.64 -33.68 29.79
CA SER A 31 -42.11 -33.71 29.72
C SER A 31 -42.60 -34.91 28.91
N ALA A 32 -42.06 -35.10 27.69
CA ALA A 32 -42.43 -36.23 26.83
C ALA A 32 -42.09 -37.59 27.47
N ARG A 33 -41.00 -37.69 28.25
CA ARG A 33 -40.66 -38.87 29.05
C ARG A 33 -41.68 -39.13 30.16
N GLN A 34 -42.13 -38.09 30.86
CA GLN A 34 -43.17 -38.20 31.89
C GLN A 34 -44.52 -38.62 31.29
N GLU A 35 -44.91 -38.05 30.15
CA GLU A 35 -46.12 -38.42 29.40
C GLU A 35 -46.06 -39.89 28.94
N VAL A 36 -44.94 -40.33 28.35
CA VAL A 36 -44.73 -41.74 27.95
C VAL A 36 -44.76 -42.68 29.16
N ALA A 37 -44.17 -42.29 30.30
CA ALA A 37 -44.24 -43.07 31.54
C ALA A 37 -45.68 -43.19 32.05
N GLN A 38 -46.45 -42.09 32.08
CA GLN A 38 -47.86 -42.11 32.49
C GLN A 38 -48.70 -42.99 31.56
N VAL A 39 -48.59 -42.82 30.24
CA VAL A 39 -49.33 -43.63 29.25
C VAL A 39 -48.95 -45.11 29.37
N THR A 40 -47.70 -45.44 29.71
CA THR A 40 -47.27 -46.83 29.96
C THR A 40 -47.90 -47.41 31.24
N VAL A 41 -48.05 -46.62 32.31
CA VAL A 41 -48.77 -47.03 33.53
C VAL A 41 -50.26 -47.20 33.26
N GLU A 42 -50.88 -46.30 32.51
CA GLU A 42 -52.29 -46.42 32.13
C GLU A 42 -52.54 -47.63 31.23
N LEU A 43 -51.66 -47.90 30.24
CA LEU A 43 -51.73 -49.08 29.38
C LEU A 43 -51.56 -50.39 30.16
N THR A 44 -50.59 -50.46 31.08
CA THR A 44 -50.39 -51.67 31.91
C THR A 44 -51.54 -51.92 32.88
N LYS A 45 -52.19 -50.86 33.38
CA LYS A 45 -53.44 -50.99 34.15
C LYS A 45 -54.58 -51.54 33.27
N VAL A 46 -54.80 -50.97 32.09
CA VAL A 46 -55.88 -51.39 31.18
C VAL A 46 -55.68 -52.84 30.70
N THR A 47 -54.44 -53.32 30.51
CA THR A 47 -54.21 -54.74 30.18
C THR A 47 -54.44 -55.67 31.38
N GLN A 48 -54.16 -55.25 32.61
CA GLN A 48 -54.51 -56.00 33.82
C GLN A 48 -56.03 -56.09 34.02
N ASP A 49 -56.75 -54.98 33.86
CA ASP A 49 -58.22 -54.93 33.98
C ASP A 49 -58.89 -55.85 32.93
N ASN A 50 -58.37 -55.88 31.69
CA ASN A 50 -58.83 -56.80 30.64
C ASN A 50 -58.53 -58.28 30.97
N ALA A 51 -57.38 -58.59 31.56
CA ALA A 51 -57.03 -59.95 31.96
C ALA A 51 -57.96 -60.47 33.07
N ALA A 52 -58.25 -59.64 34.08
CA ALA A 52 -59.19 -59.98 35.16
C ALA A 52 -60.62 -60.19 34.64
N LEU A 53 -61.07 -59.35 33.70
CA LEU A 53 -62.36 -59.52 33.02
C LEU A 53 -62.42 -60.84 32.25
N ALA A 54 -61.39 -61.17 31.48
CA ALA A 54 -61.30 -62.42 30.73
C ALA A 54 -61.33 -63.67 31.65
N GLU A 55 -60.64 -63.62 32.79
CA GLU A 55 -60.69 -64.70 33.78
C GLU A 55 -62.11 -64.86 34.37
N SER A 56 -62.77 -63.76 34.77
CA SER A 56 -64.14 -63.82 35.30
C SER A 56 -65.13 -64.45 34.30
N LEU A 57 -64.95 -64.18 33.00
CA LEU A 57 -65.76 -64.73 31.92
C LEU A 57 -65.49 -66.23 31.70
N ALA A 58 -64.24 -66.68 31.92
CA ALA A 58 -63.90 -68.11 31.92
C ALA A 58 -64.49 -68.83 33.14
N GLN A 59 -64.43 -68.24 34.34
CA GLN A 59 -65.03 -68.79 35.56
C GLN A 59 -66.56 -68.91 35.44
N GLN A 60 -67.24 -67.89 34.88
CA GLN A 60 -68.68 -67.96 34.62
C GLN A 60 -69.05 -69.07 33.63
N LYS A 61 -68.30 -69.22 32.53
CA LYS A 61 -68.49 -70.32 31.56
C LYS A 61 -68.30 -71.71 32.20
N ALA A 62 -67.32 -71.86 33.09
CA ALA A 62 -67.12 -73.10 33.82
C ALA A 62 -68.29 -73.43 34.77
N LEU A 63 -68.83 -72.43 35.48
CA LEU A 63 -70.03 -72.59 36.32
C LEU A 63 -71.27 -73.00 35.52
N VAL A 64 -71.52 -72.38 34.36
CA VAL A 64 -72.62 -72.77 33.46
C VAL A 64 -72.46 -74.24 33.02
N ALA A 65 -71.27 -74.62 32.56
CA ALA A 65 -70.99 -76.00 32.15
C ALA A 65 -71.12 -77.03 33.31
N GLU A 66 -70.77 -76.66 34.55
CA GLU A 66 -70.98 -77.54 35.71
C GLU A 66 -72.48 -77.70 36.04
N LEU A 67 -73.27 -76.63 35.93
CA LEU A 67 -74.71 -76.66 36.14
C LEU A 67 -75.44 -77.49 35.06
N GLU A 68 -75.03 -77.36 33.79
CA GLU A 68 -75.50 -78.18 32.67
C GLU A 68 -75.12 -79.66 32.85
N ALA A 69 -73.89 -79.96 33.28
CA ALA A 69 -73.46 -81.33 33.56
C ALA A 69 -74.23 -81.94 34.75
N ARG A 70 -74.50 -81.14 35.80
CA ARG A 70 -75.25 -81.58 36.99
C ARG A 70 -76.74 -81.79 36.70
N SER A 71 -77.36 -81.01 35.80
CA SER A 71 -78.74 -81.23 35.38
C SER A 71 -78.87 -82.47 34.48
N ALA A 72 -77.94 -82.69 33.54
CA ALA A 72 -77.90 -83.89 32.70
C ALA A 72 -77.81 -85.20 33.52
N GLN A 73 -77.07 -85.18 34.63
CA GLN A 73 -76.94 -86.32 35.56
C GLN A 73 -78.20 -86.64 36.39
N SER A 74 -79.25 -85.81 36.36
CA SER A 74 -80.43 -85.95 37.24
C SER A 74 -81.60 -86.77 36.64
N SER A 75 -81.36 -87.54 35.57
CA SER A 75 -82.36 -88.40 34.92
C SER A 75 -82.08 -89.91 35.16
N SER A 76 -83.05 -90.78 35.44
CA SER A 76 -84.44 -90.59 35.91
C SER A 76 -84.97 -91.90 36.54
N PRO A 77 -85.66 -91.91 37.70
CA PRO A 77 -86.33 -93.09 38.25
C PRO A 77 -87.79 -93.21 37.77
N THR A 78 -88.18 -94.40 37.29
CA THR A 78 -89.46 -94.63 36.60
C THR A 78 -90.67 -94.76 37.53
N PHE A 79 -91.70 -93.93 37.35
CA PHE A 79 -92.97 -94.02 38.12
C PHE A 79 -94.16 -94.52 37.27
N ALA A 80 -94.43 -95.83 37.30
CA ALA A 80 -95.45 -96.47 36.46
C ALA A 80 -96.93 -96.03 36.71
N ASN A 81 -97.22 -95.33 37.82
CA ASN A 81 -98.53 -94.70 38.08
C ASN A 81 -98.44 -93.17 38.26
N LEU A 82 -97.32 -92.57 37.85
CA LEU A 82 -97.19 -91.11 37.68
C LEU A 82 -96.94 -90.73 36.21
N GLY A 83 -96.98 -91.70 35.28
CA GLY A 83 -96.54 -91.54 33.89
C GLY A 83 -97.23 -90.44 33.10
N GLU A 84 -98.55 -90.25 33.26
CA GLU A 84 -99.28 -89.17 32.57
C GLU A 84 -98.97 -87.78 33.17
N ARG A 85 -98.77 -87.70 34.50
CA ARG A 85 -98.49 -86.44 35.19
C ARG A 85 -97.00 -86.05 35.17
N ILE A 86 -96.08 -87.03 35.15
CA ILE A 86 -94.67 -86.80 34.80
C ILE A 86 -94.57 -86.48 33.32
N GLY A 87 -95.27 -87.19 32.43
CA GLY A 87 -95.26 -86.91 30.99
C GLY A 87 -95.63 -85.47 30.69
N SER A 88 -96.75 -84.99 31.26
CA SER A 88 -97.16 -83.58 31.15
C SER A 88 -96.25 -82.59 31.89
N MET A 89 -95.61 -82.98 33.01
CA MET A 89 -94.57 -82.15 33.64
C MET A 89 -93.27 -82.09 32.82
N LEU A 90 -92.92 -83.14 32.09
CA LEU A 90 -91.74 -83.18 31.22
C LEU A 90 -91.98 -82.43 29.91
N THR A 91 -93.16 -82.57 29.27
CA THR A 91 -93.49 -81.73 28.11
C THR A 91 -93.56 -80.26 28.51
N LEU A 92 -94.15 -79.94 29.66
CA LEU A 92 -94.13 -78.56 30.19
C LEU A 92 -92.70 -78.09 30.48
N ALA A 93 -91.81 -78.94 31.00
CA ALA A 93 -90.41 -78.58 31.22
C ALA A 93 -89.60 -78.43 29.91
N ASP A 94 -89.89 -79.22 28.88
CA ASP A 94 -89.29 -79.09 27.54
C ASP A 94 -89.82 -77.84 26.81
N GLU A 95 -91.10 -77.50 26.98
CA GLU A 95 -91.74 -76.26 26.50
C GLU A 95 -91.17 -75.02 27.23
N GLU A 96 -91.07 -75.05 28.56
CA GLU A 96 -90.44 -74.00 29.36
C GLU A 96 -88.95 -73.84 29.01
N ALA A 97 -88.22 -74.95 28.84
CA ALA A 97 -86.82 -74.91 28.42
C ALA A 97 -86.64 -74.47 26.96
N ALA A 98 -87.63 -74.69 26.07
CA ALA A 98 -87.65 -74.13 24.73
C ALA A 98 -87.89 -72.61 24.78
N SER A 99 -88.88 -72.16 25.56
CA SER A 99 -89.17 -70.76 25.82
C SER A 99 -87.96 -70.00 26.38
N ILE A 100 -87.29 -70.55 27.40
CA ILE A 100 -86.07 -69.99 27.99
C ILE A 100 -84.91 -69.92 26.99
N ARG A 101 -84.76 -70.93 26.11
CA ARG A 101 -83.75 -70.88 25.04
C ARG A 101 -84.10 -69.81 23.99
N GLU A 102 -85.36 -69.72 23.58
CA GLU A 102 -85.83 -68.74 22.60
C GLU A 102 -85.64 -67.30 23.12
N SER A 103 -86.06 -67.03 24.36
CA SER A 103 -85.84 -65.73 25.01
C SER A 103 -84.35 -65.43 25.17
N ALA A 104 -83.54 -66.37 25.66
CA ALA A 104 -82.10 -66.16 25.80
C ALA A 104 -81.39 -65.94 24.45
N THR A 105 -81.87 -66.54 23.35
CA THR A 105 -81.37 -66.21 22.01
C THR A 105 -81.81 -64.83 21.54
N ALA A 106 -83.06 -64.42 21.79
CA ALA A 106 -83.55 -63.09 21.44
C ALA A 106 -82.81 -61.98 22.21
N ASP A 107 -82.64 -62.16 23.53
CA ASP A 107 -81.87 -61.26 24.40
C ASP A 107 -80.41 -61.16 23.93
N ALA A 108 -79.79 -62.29 23.55
CA ALA A 108 -78.42 -62.32 23.04
C ALA A 108 -78.27 -61.69 21.64
N GLU A 109 -79.31 -61.70 20.81
CA GLU A 109 -79.33 -61.01 19.52
C GLU A 109 -79.60 -59.50 19.67
N GLU A 110 -80.49 -59.08 20.59
CA GLU A 110 -80.66 -57.67 20.93
C GLU A 110 -79.37 -57.10 21.55
N HIS A 111 -78.76 -57.77 22.53
CA HIS A 111 -77.49 -57.32 23.10
C HIS A 111 -76.39 -57.23 22.03
N ARG A 112 -76.32 -58.17 21.07
CA ARG A 112 -75.37 -58.09 19.95
C ARG A 112 -75.65 -56.88 19.07
N ARG A 113 -76.92 -56.64 18.69
CA ARG A 113 -77.34 -55.47 17.91
C ARG A 113 -76.97 -54.15 18.59
N LEU A 114 -77.20 -54.04 19.90
CA LEU A 114 -76.86 -52.84 20.70
C LEU A 114 -75.34 -52.63 20.83
N VAL A 115 -74.56 -53.71 20.94
CA VAL A 115 -73.08 -53.65 20.93
C VAL A 115 -72.55 -53.26 19.55
N GLU A 116 -73.14 -53.77 18.47
CA GLU A 116 -72.76 -53.40 17.10
C GLU A 116 -73.12 -51.93 16.78
N GLU A 117 -74.30 -51.46 17.21
CA GLU A 117 -74.77 -50.09 17.05
C GLU A 117 -73.90 -49.08 17.84
N SER A 118 -73.60 -49.37 19.11
CA SER A 118 -72.71 -48.53 19.93
C SER A 118 -71.25 -48.55 19.43
N ALA A 119 -70.73 -49.72 19.01
CA ALA A 119 -69.41 -49.80 18.41
C ALA A 119 -69.31 -49.06 17.06
N ALA A 120 -70.42 -48.97 16.30
CA ALA A 120 -70.47 -48.13 15.10
C ALA A 120 -70.43 -46.63 15.46
N SER A 121 -71.23 -46.17 16.44
CA SER A 121 -71.20 -44.77 16.90
C SER A 121 -69.79 -44.35 17.35
N VAL A 122 -69.18 -45.14 18.25
CA VAL A 122 -67.83 -44.86 18.78
C VAL A 122 -66.77 -44.80 17.67
N ARG A 123 -66.85 -45.64 16.63
CA ARG A 123 -65.97 -45.54 15.45
C ARG A 123 -66.18 -44.23 14.70
N THR A 124 -67.43 -43.88 14.37
CA THR A 124 -67.71 -42.64 13.64
C THR A 124 -67.35 -41.37 14.42
N GLU A 125 -67.45 -41.41 15.75
CA GLU A 125 -67.02 -40.32 16.63
C GLU A 125 -65.48 -40.23 16.70
N ALA A 126 -64.77 -41.36 16.77
CA ALA A 126 -63.32 -41.41 16.74
C ALA A 126 -62.74 -40.96 15.38
N ASP A 127 -63.36 -41.39 14.26
CA ASP A 127 -62.98 -40.97 12.91
C ASP A 127 -63.17 -39.46 12.72
N ARG A 128 -64.31 -38.91 13.18
CA ARG A 128 -64.57 -37.46 13.18
C ARG A 128 -63.56 -36.71 14.04
N TYR A 129 -63.28 -37.18 15.25
CA TYR A 129 -62.32 -36.54 16.15
C TYR A 129 -60.90 -36.56 15.57
N ALA A 130 -60.47 -37.68 14.97
CA ALA A 130 -59.18 -37.79 14.30
C ALA A 130 -59.07 -36.82 13.12
N GLU A 131 -60.14 -36.63 12.35
CA GLU A 131 -60.19 -35.64 11.26
C GLU A 131 -60.17 -34.19 11.78
N GLU A 132 -60.93 -33.87 12.83
CA GLU A 132 -60.89 -32.54 13.48
C GLU A 132 -59.52 -32.22 14.09
N VAL A 133 -58.80 -33.22 14.59
CA VAL A 133 -57.41 -33.06 15.07
C VAL A 133 -56.43 -32.87 13.91
N ARG A 134 -56.56 -33.64 12.80
CA ARG A 134 -55.76 -33.42 11.58
C ARG A 134 -55.95 -32.01 11.03
N GLN A 135 -57.18 -31.60 10.78
CA GLN A 135 -57.49 -30.27 10.22
C GLN A 135 -56.98 -29.13 11.12
N ARG A 136 -57.06 -29.28 12.44
CA ARG A 136 -56.51 -28.29 13.39
C ARG A 136 -54.98 -28.24 13.34
N ALA A 137 -54.31 -29.38 13.20
CA ALA A 137 -52.86 -29.46 13.05
C ALA A 137 -52.39 -28.87 11.70
N ASP A 138 -53.11 -29.15 10.61
CA ASP A 138 -52.81 -28.62 9.27
C ASP A 138 -52.97 -27.09 9.22
N VAL A 139 -54.00 -26.53 9.87
CA VAL A 139 -54.17 -25.07 10.00
C VAL A 139 -53.02 -24.46 10.80
N ALA A 140 -52.69 -25.00 11.98
CA ALA A 140 -51.57 -24.49 12.79
C ALA A 140 -50.21 -24.61 12.06
N ALA A 141 -50.00 -25.67 11.28
CA ALA A 141 -48.82 -25.83 10.42
C ALA A 141 -48.81 -24.81 9.26
N ALA A 142 -49.95 -24.52 8.65
CA ALA A 142 -50.06 -23.50 7.61
C ALA A 142 -49.82 -22.08 8.15
N GLU A 143 -50.35 -21.76 9.34
CA GLU A 143 -50.14 -20.48 10.02
C GLU A 143 -48.67 -20.27 10.40
N THR A 144 -48.04 -21.25 11.07
CA THR A 144 -46.62 -21.16 11.46
C THR A 144 -45.66 -21.15 10.27
N LEU A 145 -45.97 -21.87 9.18
CA LEU A 145 -45.24 -21.74 7.92
C LEU A 145 -45.52 -20.41 7.19
N GLY A 146 -46.64 -19.75 7.50
CA GLY A 146 -46.98 -18.42 7.01
C GLY A 146 -46.17 -17.33 7.71
N THR A 147 -46.16 -17.31 9.04
CA THR A 147 -45.40 -16.33 9.84
C THR A 147 -43.90 -16.45 9.57
N ALA A 148 -43.34 -17.66 9.61
CA ALA A 148 -41.91 -17.89 9.35
C ALA A 148 -41.47 -17.44 7.94
N LYS A 149 -42.35 -17.51 6.94
CA LYS A 149 -42.08 -16.98 5.58
C LYS A 149 -42.13 -15.46 5.53
N LEU A 150 -43.09 -14.84 6.23
CA LEU A 150 -43.20 -13.38 6.33
C LEU A 150 -41.98 -12.80 7.07
N GLU A 151 -41.61 -13.38 8.20
CA GLU A 151 -40.42 -13.04 8.99
C GLU A 151 -39.14 -13.18 8.16
N ALA A 152 -38.95 -14.31 7.47
CA ALA A 152 -37.81 -14.52 6.57
C ALA A 152 -37.79 -13.52 5.40
N SER A 153 -38.95 -13.14 4.85
CA SER A 153 -39.02 -12.14 3.78
C SER A 153 -38.68 -10.73 4.29
N SER A 154 -39.14 -10.34 5.48
CA SER A 154 -38.76 -9.06 6.09
C SER A 154 -37.27 -9.02 6.37
N LEU A 155 -36.69 -10.09 6.94
CA LEU A 155 -35.26 -10.17 7.22
C LEU A 155 -34.40 -10.05 5.95
N LEU A 156 -34.83 -10.65 4.84
CA LEU A 156 -34.15 -10.51 3.54
C LEU A 156 -34.30 -9.09 2.97
N ASP A 157 -35.45 -8.46 3.11
CA ASP A 157 -35.71 -7.09 2.69
C ASP A 157 -34.90 -6.08 3.53
N ASP A 158 -34.80 -6.26 4.84
CA ASP A 158 -34.01 -5.43 5.76
C ASP A 158 -32.50 -5.61 5.54
N ALA A 159 -32.04 -6.85 5.39
CA ALA A 159 -30.65 -7.12 5.01
C ALA A 159 -30.32 -6.57 3.61
N GLY A 160 -31.28 -6.61 2.67
CA GLY A 160 -31.16 -6.00 1.35
C GLY A 160 -31.06 -4.47 1.40
N ARG A 161 -31.83 -3.82 2.29
CA ARG A 161 -31.75 -2.39 2.58
C ARG A 161 -30.40 -2.01 3.19
N GLU A 162 -29.96 -2.66 4.28
CA GLU A 162 -28.66 -2.36 4.88
C GLU A 162 -27.52 -2.63 3.89
N ALA A 163 -27.49 -3.79 3.24
CA ALA A 163 -26.44 -4.11 2.28
C ALA A 163 -26.39 -3.17 1.07
N SER A 164 -27.46 -2.41 0.79
CA SER A 164 -27.45 -1.35 -0.23
C SER A 164 -26.92 -0.04 0.35
N ALA A 165 -27.44 0.41 1.50
CA ALA A 165 -26.95 1.60 2.21
C ALA A 165 -25.44 1.53 2.51
N ARG A 166 -24.93 0.37 2.97
CA ARG A 166 -23.49 0.14 3.22
C ARG A 166 -22.63 0.25 1.96
N ARG A 167 -23.17 -0.07 0.78
CA ARG A 167 -22.47 0.10 -0.50
C ARG A 167 -22.48 1.57 -0.92
N GLU A 168 -23.61 2.26 -0.81
CA GLU A 168 -23.72 3.70 -1.06
C GLU A 168 -22.80 4.52 -0.13
N GLU A 169 -22.74 4.18 1.17
CA GLU A 169 -21.79 4.74 2.15
C GLU A 169 -20.33 4.55 1.71
N ALA A 170 -19.96 3.32 1.31
CA ALA A 170 -18.60 2.99 0.90
C ALA A 170 -18.21 3.65 -0.44
N GLU A 171 -19.12 3.65 -1.42
CA GLU A 171 -18.92 4.27 -2.73
C GLU A 171 -18.75 5.79 -2.58
N ALA A 172 -19.64 6.46 -1.83
CA ALA A 172 -19.51 7.89 -1.54
C ALA A 172 -18.21 8.22 -0.78
N TYR A 173 -17.76 7.34 0.13
CA TYR A 173 -16.47 7.51 0.81
C TYR A 173 -15.27 7.37 -0.14
N PHE A 174 -15.28 6.38 -1.05
CA PHE A 174 -14.22 6.20 -2.04
C PHE A 174 -14.21 7.30 -3.12
N GLU A 175 -15.38 7.75 -3.60
CA GLU A 175 -15.46 8.91 -4.48
C GLU A 175 -14.98 10.18 -3.77
N GLY A 176 -15.36 10.37 -2.51
CA GLY A 176 -14.87 11.46 -1.66
C GLY A 176 -13.36 11.41 -1.41
N GLN A 177 -12.74 10.23 -1.31
CA GLN A 177 -11.28 10.08 -1.30
C GLN A 177 -10.68 10.44 -2.67
N ARG A 178 -11.23 9.89 -3.76
CA ARG A 178 -10.74 10.09 -5.14
C ARG A 178 -10.79 11.56 -5.55
N ALA A 179 -11.86 12.28 -5.20
CA ALA A 179 -12.00 13.71 -5.44
C ALA A 179 -10.95 14.54 -4.66
N ARG A 180 -10.71 14.22 -3.37
CA ARG A 180 -9.66 14.87 -2.57
C ARG A 180 -8.26 14.59 -3.11
N ALA A 181 -7.97 13.37 -3.55
CA ALA A 181 -6.70 13.01 -4.16
C ALA A 181 -6.47 13.74 -5.50
N ALA A 182 -7.52 13.86 -6.32
CA ALA A 182 -7.45 14.61 -7.58
C ALA A 182 -7.28 16.11 -7.36
N ALA A 183 -7.96 16.70 -6.37
CA ALA A 183 -7.77 18.10 -5.99
C ALA A 183 -6.34 18.37 -5.51
N ALA A 184 -5.84 17.58 -4.55
CA ALA A 184 -4.47 17.70 -4.07
C ALA A 184 -3.42 17.53 -5.19
N ALA A 185 -3.64 16.62 -6.14
CA ALA A 185 -2.77 16.46 -7.30
C ALA A 185 -2.77 17.72 -8.22
N ALA A 186 -3.92 18.35 -8.42
CA ALA A 186 -4.02 19.61 -9.16
C ALA A 186 -3.35 20.78 -8.43
N ASP A 187 -3.48 20.86 -7.10
CA ASP A 187 -2.80 21.86 -6.27
C ASP A 187 -1.26 21.68 -6.30
N PHE A 188 -0.79 20.43 -6.24
CA PHE A 188 0.62 20.09 -6.43
C PHE A 188 1.13 20.41 -7.84
N GLU A 189 0.31 20.23 -8.88
CA GLU A 189 0.69 20.68 -10.23
C GLU A 189 0.74 22.21 -10.30
N SER A 190 -0.28 22.95 -9.85
CA SER A 190 -0.27 24.43 -9.89
C SER A 190 0.96 25.00 -9.18
N THR A 191 1.21 24.56 -7.95
CA THR A 191 2.38 25.02 -7.18
C THR A 191 3.72 24.63 -7.82
N LEU A 192 3.78 23.50 -8.54
CA LEU A 192 4.96 23.12 -9.33
C LEU A 192 5.15 24.00 -10.58
N GLN A 193 4.07 24.31 -11.31
CA GLN A 193 4.13 25.20 -12.47
C GLN A 193 4.44 26.65 -12.06
N GLU A 194 3.91 27.14 -10.93
CA GLU A 194 4.27 28.44 -10.34
C GLU A 194 5.76 28.50 -9.96
N ARG A 195 6.29 27.46 -9.32
CA ARG A 195 7.73 27.38 -8.98
C ARG A 195 8.61 27.33 -10.23
N ARG A 196 8.21 26.59 -11.26
CA ARG A 196 8.89 26.56 -12.57
C ARG A 196 8.85 27.92 -13.25
N GLY A 197 7.69 28.58 -13.26
CA GLY A 197 7.51 29.91 -13.85
C GLY A 197 8.36 30.97 -13.15
N ARG A 198 8.40 30.96 -11.81
CA ARG A 198 9.29 31.83 -11.02
C ARG A 198 10.76 31.57 -11.33
N ALA A 199 11.21 30.31 -11.27
CA ALA A 199 12.60 29.96 -11.57
C ALA A 199 13.02 30.33 -13.01
N ALA A 200 12.12 30.20 -13.99
CA ALA A 200 12.36 30.66 -15.36
C ALA A 200 12.47 32.19 -15.47
N GLN A 201 11.61 32.94 -14.77
CA GLN A 201 11.70 34.41 -14.71
C GLN A 201 12.98 34.89 -14.01
N GLU A 202 13.36 34.25 -12.91
CA GLU A 202 14.63 34.51 -12.21
C GLU A 202 15.83 34.21 -13.12
N PHE A 203 15.81 33.09 -13.85
CA PHE A 203 16.85 32.75 -14.83
C PHE A 203 16.95 33.78 -15.96
N MET A 204 15.83 34.16 -16.60
CA MET A 204 15.82 35.18 -17.66
C MET A 204 16.30 36.56 -17.15
N THR A 205 16.01 36.88 -15.89
CA THR A 205 16.47 38.13 -15.26
C THR A 205 17.97 38.09 -14.96
N ALA A 206 18.49 36.93 -14.55
CA ALA A 206 19.92 36.72 -14.39
C ALA A 206 20.65 36.77 -15.75
N GLU A 207 20.16 36.02 -16.74
CA GLU A 207 20.70 35.95 -18.10
C GLU A 207 20.79 37.34 -18.75
N SER A 208 19.70 38.12 -18.73
CA SER A 208 19.72 39.50 -19.24
C SER A 208 20.62 40.45 -18.43
N SER A 209 20.80 40.22 -17.12
CA SER A 209 21.79 40.97 -16.32
C SER A 209 23.23 40.55 -16.63
N HIS A 210 23.48 39.30 -16.98
CA HIS A 210 24.79 38.81 -17.41
C HIS A 210 25.14 39.33 -18.81
N GLU A 211 24.21 39.25 -19.77
CA GLU A 211 24.38 39.79 -21.12
C GLU A 211 24.66 41.31 -21.10
N ALA A 212 23.91 42.07 -20.28
CA ALA A 212 24.16 43.50 -20.10
C ALA A 212 25.55 43.80 -19.51
N ARG A 213 26.07 42.96 -18.59
CA ARG A 213 27.43 43.10 -18.05
C ARG A 213 28.50 42.71 -19.06
N ILE A 214 28.24 41.72 -19.92
CA ILE A 214 29.15 41.34 -21.00
C ILE A 214 29.26 42.50 -21.99
N ALA A 215 28.13 43.03 -22.47
CA ALA A 215 28.11 44.19 -23.37
C ALA A 215 28.79 45.43 -22.76
N GLU A 216 28.61 45.70 -21.46
CA GLU A 216 29.28 46.81 -20.76
C GLU A 216 30.80 46.58 -20.59
N LEU A 217 31.25 45.32 -20.47
CA LEU A 217 32.67 44.97 -20.46
C LEU A 217 33.29 45.02 -21.86
N GLU A 218 32.55 44.62 -22.89
CA GLU A 218 32.95 44.74 -24.29
C GLU A 218 33.08 46.21 -24.71
N GLU A 219 32.10 47.07 -24.38
CA GLU A 219 32.20 48.52 -24.65
C GLU A 219 33.41 49.16 -23.95
N ARG A 220 33.69 48.78 -22.69
CA ARG A 220 34.90 49.22 -21.97
C ARG A 220 36.19 48.73 -22.62
N ALA A 221 36.24 47.48 -23.08
CA ALA A 221 37.39 46.93 -23.77
C ALA A 221 37.63 47.65 -25.12
N ASP A 222 36.57 47.91 -25.87
CA ASP A 222 36.62 48.64 -27.14
C ASP A 222 37.02 50.11 -26.94
N ALA A 223 36.53 50.76 -25.89
CA ALA A 223 36.95 52.12 -25.51
C ALA A 223 38.45 52.17 -25.13
N LEU A 224 38.92 51.21 -24.32
CA LEU A 224 40.34 51.11 -23.95
C LEU A 224 41.23 50.77 -25.16
N ALA A 225 40.76 49.93 -26.09
CA ALA A 225 41.46 49.62 -27.34
C ALA A 225 41.60 50.87 -28.24
N ARG A 226 40.55 51.70 -28.32
CA ARG A 226 40.59 52.99 -29.04
C ARG A 226 41.54 53.98 -28.35
N GLU A 227 41.45 54.15 -27.03
CA GLU A 227 42.31 55.05 -26.25
C GLU A 227 43.80 54.65 -26.35
N THR A 228 44.10 53.35 -26.30
CA THR A 228 45.48 52.85 -26.43
C THR A 228 46.03 52.99 -27.85
N GLU A 229 45.23 52.77 -28.89
CA GLU A 229 45.61 53.04 -30.28
C GLU A 229 45.77 54.54 -30.56
N GLU A 230 44.95 55.41 -29.95
CA GLU A 230 45.10 56.87 -30.03
C GLU A 230 46.39 57.34 -29.35
N LYS A 231 46.69 56.85 -28.13
CA LYS A 231 47.98 57.09 -27.46
C LYS A 231 49.17 56.57 -28.27
N ARG A 232 49.05 55.38 -28.87
CA ARG A 232 50.09 54.80 -29.74
C ARG A 232 50.35 55.70 -30.96
N ARG A 233 49.29 56.19 -31.62
CA ARG A 233 49.40 57.14 -32.75
C ARG A 233 49.97 58.48 -32.33
N ALA A 234 49.60 59.00 -31.16
CA ALA A 234 50.15 60.24 -30.62
C ALA A 234 51.67 60.11 -30.39
N HIS A 235 52.11 59.07 -29.68
CA HIS A 235 53.53 58.81 -29.45
C HIS A 235 54.31 58.47 -30.74
N GLU A 236 53.68 57.82 -31.73
CA GLU A 236 54.28 57.61 -33.05
C GLU A 236 54.48 58.93 -33.80
N ALA A 237 53.49 59.84 -33.77
CA ALA A 237 53.61 61.18 -34.36
C ALA A 237 54.62 62.08 -33.61
N GLU A 238 54.68 61.99 -32.28
CA GLU A 238 55.69 62.66 -31.45
C GLU A 238 57.10 62.15 -31.80
N ALA A 239 57.28 60.82 -31.90
CA ALA A 239 58.56 60.22 -32.27
C ALA A 239 59.01 60.62 -33.69
N VAL A 240 58.09 60.65 -34.66
CA VAL A 240 58.38 61.16 -36.02
C VAL A 240 58.75 62.65 -35.98
N SER A 241 58.02 63.47 -35.23
CA SER A 241 58.31 64.90 -35.06
C SER A 241 59.69 65.15 -34.43
N ILE A 242 60.04 64.41 -33.38
CA ILE A 242 61.36 64.48 -32.73
C ILE A 242 62.46 64.00 -33.69
N LEU A 243 62.23 62.94 -34.46
CA LEU A 243 63.19 62.47 -35.47
C LEU A 243 63.39 63.49 -36.60
N ASP A 244 62.34 64.18 -37.05
CA ASP A 244 62.44 65.19 -38.10
C ASP A 244 63.05 66.50 -37.58
N GLN A 245 62.78 66.89 -36.34
CA GLN A 245 63.52 67.97 -35.65
C GLN A 245 65.00 67.63 -35.53
N ALA A 246 65.35 66.44 -35.02
CA ALA A 246 66.74 66.01 -34.89
C ALA A 246 67.46 65.89 -36.26
N LYS A 247 66.78 65.47 -37.32
CA LYS A 247 67.32 65.52 -38.71
C LYS A 247 67.53 66.96 -39.16
N ALA A 248 66.59 67.87 -38.90
CA ALA A 248 66.69 69.27 -39.26
C ALA A 248 67.87 69.95 -38.53
N GLU A 249 67.98 69.76 -37.22
CA GLU A 249 69.11 70.22 -36.40
C GLU A 249 70.45 69.63 -36.86
N ALA A 250 70.52 68.31 -37.07
CA ALA A 250 71.73 67.67 -37.61
C ALA A 250 72.10 68.23 -38.99
N SER A 251 71.12 68.51 -39.86
CA SER A 251 71.35 69.14 -41.15
C SER A 251 71.86 70.58 -41.01
N ALA A 252 71.35 71.35 -40.04
CA ALA A 252 71.78 72.70 -39.74
C ALA A 252 73.18 72.76 -39.12
N VAL A 253 73.53 71.80 -38.26
CA VAL A 253 74.90 71.60 -37.75
C VAL A 253 75.83 71.24 -38.91
N VAL A 254 75.41 70.37 -39.83
CA VAL A 254 76.22 70.02 -41.02
C VAL A 254 76.36 71.20 -42.00
N THR A 255 75.36 72.04 -42.21
CA THR A 255 75.50 73.23 -43.07
C THR A 255 76.37 74.30 -42.41
N THR A 256 76.13 74.63 -41.13
CA THR A 256 76.97 75.61 -40.40
C THR A 256 78.41 75.14 -40.25
N ALA A 257 78.66 73.84 -40.03
CA ALA A 257 80.00 73.26 -40.06
C ALA A 257 80.65 73.34 -41.45
N LYS A 258 79.91 73.10 -42.54
CA LYS A 258 80.40 73.28 -43.91
C LYS A 258 80.70 74.74 -44.23
N GLU A 259 79.85 75.68 -43.81
CA GLU A 259 80.09 77.12 -43.94
C GLU A 259 81.30 77.58 -43.12
N HIS A 260 81.49 77.02 -41.93
CA HIS A 260 82.64 77.31 -41.09
C HIS A 260 83.93 76.72 -41.69
N ALA A 261 83.89 75.49 -42.21
CA ALA A 261 85.00 74.89 -42.95
C ALA A 261 85.33 75.68 -44.23
N GLU A 262 84.34 76.11 -45.02
CA GLU A 262 84.54 76.97 -46.19
C GLU A 262 85.04 78.37 -45.82
N ARG A 263 84.64 78.92 -44.67
CA ARG A 263 85.19 80.18 -44.14
C ARG A 263 86.66 80.01 -43.77
N ILE A 264 86.99 79.03 -42.93
CA ILE A 264 88.38 78.65 -42.61
C ILE A 264 89.18 78.41 -43.90
N ARG A 265 88.62 77.71 -44.88
CA ARG A 265 89.29 77.42 -46.15
C ARG A 265 89.58 78.70 -46.94
N ARG A 266 88.62 79.63 -47.05
CA ARG A 266 88.83 80.92 -47.76
C ARG A 266 89.79 81.84 -47.01
N ASP A 267 89.71 81.87 -45.68
CA ASP A 267 90.64 82.64 -44.86
C ASP A 267 92.05 82.03 -44.93
N SER A 268 92.18 80.70 -44.95
CA SER A 268 93.44 79.97 -45.19
C SER A 268 93.97 80.17 -46.61
N GLU A 269 93.12 80.13 -47.64
CA GLU A 269 93.49 80.44 -49.03
C GLU A 269 93.96 81.89 -49.16
N ARG A 270 93.34 82.82 -48.42
CA ARG A 270 93.71 84.24 -48.37
C ARG A 270 95.01 84.48 -47.60
N GLU A 271 95.23 83.79 -46.49
CA GLU A 271 96.50 83.81 -45.76
C GLU A 271 97.63 83.16 -46.55
N LEU A 272 97.36 82.04 -47.24
CA LEU A 272 98.32 81.35 -48.10
C LEU A 272 98.64 82.20 -49.33
N ALA A 273 97.65 82.85 -49.96
CA ALA A 273 97.88 83.83 -51.02
C ALA A 273 98.67 85.05 -50.52
N ALA A 274 98.40 85.55 -49.31
CA ALA A 274 99.18 86.63 -48.69
C ALA A 274 100.61 86.19 -48.35
N ALA A 275 100.80 84.94 -47.90
CA ALA A 275 102.12 84.35 -47.64
C ALA A 275 102.89 84.11 -48.94
N THR A 276 102.23 83.67 -50.01
CA THR A 276 102.82 83.58 -51.36
C THR A 276 103.16 84.97 -51.90
N ALA A 277 102.30 85.98 -51.75
CA ALA A 277 102.61 87.37 -52.12
C ALA A 277 103.78 87.96 -51.29
N ARG A 278 103.93 87.58 -50.02
CA ARG A 278 105.12 87.88 -49.21
C ARG A 278 106.37 87.16 -49.73
N ARG A 279 106.27 85.85 -50.02
CA ARG A 279 107.37 85.06 -50.63
C ARG A 279 107.81 85.64 -51.96
N ASP A 280 106.86 86.05 -52.79
CA ASP A 280 107.11 86.53 -54.15
C ASP A 280 107.60 87.97 -54.16
N SER A 281 107.16 88.82 -53.22
CA SER A 281 107.78 90.14 -53.02
C SER A 281 109.20 90.04 -52.46
N ILE A 282 109.49 89.11 -51.53
CA ILE A 282 110.86 88.80 -51.09
C ILE A 282 111.70 88.26 -52.26
N THR A 283 111.14 87.37 -53.08
CA THR A 283 111.84 86.81 -54.26
C THR A 283 112.10 87.89 -55.31
N ALA A 284 111.15 88.82 -55.53
CA ALA A 284 111.34 89.97 -56.40
C ALA A 284 112.37 90.97 -55.86
N GLN A 285 112.41 91.22 -54.55
CA GLN A 285 113.44 92.04 -53.90
C GLN A 285 114.84 91.42 -54.07
N LEU A 286 114.98 90.11 -53.81
CA LEU A 286 116.23 89.37 -54.04
C LEU A 286 116.63 89.35 -55.53
N SER A 287 115.65 89.28 -56.45
CA SER A 287 115.90 89.38 -57.90
C SER A 287 116.37 90.78 -58.32
N ASN A 288 115.78 91.84 -57.76
CA ASN A 288 116.16 93.22 -58.07
C ASN A 288 117.55 93.56 -57.52
N VAL A 289 117.89 93.08 -56.31
CA VAL A 289 119.25 93.16 -55.76
C VAL A 289 120.25 92.38 -56.63
N ARG A 290 119.87 91.18 -57.12
CA ARG A 290 120.70 90.39 -58.05
C ARG A 290 120.95 91.10 -59.37
N ASN A 291 119.98 91.86 -59.90
CA ASN A 291 120.15 92.66 -61.10
C ASN A 291 120.96 93.95 -60.87
N MET A 292 120.80 94.64 -59.74
CA MET A 292 121.62 95.82 -59.43
C MET A 292 123.09 95.48 -59.15
N LEU A 293 123.37 94.29 -58.59
CA LEU A 293 124.73 93.78 -58.43
C LEU A 293 125.34 93.17 -59.71
N ALA A 294 124.58 93.07 -60.82
CA ALA A 294 125.11 92.61 -62.10
C ALA A 294 125.89 93.68 -62.89
N THR A 295 125.91 94.94 -62.41
CA THR A 295 126.47 96.10 -63.14
C THR A 295 127.86 96.53 -62.62
N LEU A 296 128.37 95.95 -61.52
CA LEU A 296 129.70 96.29 -61.01
C LEU A 296 130.44 95.11 -60.36
N GLY A 297 131.36 94.51 -61.12
CA GLY A 297 132.32 93.49 -60.64
C GLY A 297 131.79 92.06 -60.67
N GLY A 298 132.52 91.17 -61.36
CA GLY A 298 132.28 89.72 -61.30
C GLY A 298 133.48 88.98 -60.71
N ALA A 299 133.23 88.00 -59.85
CA ALA A 299 134.23 87.01 -59.44
C ALA A 299 133.57 85.76 -58.81
N SER A 300 134.02 84.57 -59.25
CA SER A 300 134.17 83.31 -58.51
C SER A 300 132.98 82.59 -57.84
N ALA A 301 133.08 81.26 -57.83
CA ALA A 301 132.34 80.28 -57.01
C ALA A 301 133.35 79.57 -56.06
N PRO A 302 133.11 78.39 -55.43
CA PRO A 302 131.86 77.68 -55.07
C PRO A 302 131.81 77.28 -53.55
N GLY A 303 130.79 76.53 -53.07
CA GLY A 303 130.96 75.66 -51.86
C GLY A 303 129.77 75.39 -50.90
N GLN A 304 129.25 74.16 -50.93
CA GLN A 304 128.94 73.20 -49.84
C GLN A 304 128.30 73.56 -48.45
N ALA A 305 127.34 72.68 -48.05
CA ALA A 305 127.15 72.00 -46.73
C ALA A 305 126.38 72.66 -45.54
N GLY A 306 125.77 71.78 -44.70
CA GLY A 306 125.04 72.03 -43.43
C GLY A 306 123.52 71.76 -43.52
N PHE A 307 122.82 70.82 -42.84
CA PHE A 307 122.79 70.17 -41.49
C PHE A 307 121.91 70.85 -40.40
N GLY A 308 121.19 70.02 -39.61
CA GLY A 308 120.33 70.40 -38.45
C GLY A 308 118.82 70.48 -38.78
N GLU A 309 117.85 69.78 -38.19
CA GLU A 309 117.69 68.88 -37.01
C GLU A 309 117.20 69.50 -35.66
N SER A 310 116.56 68.66 -34.82
CA SER A 310 115.86 68.88 -33.53
C SER A 310 114.41 69.44 -33.64
N ALA A 311 113.32 68.89 -33.08
CA ALA A 311 113.00 67.82 -32.10
C ALA A 311 112.81 68.22 -30.61
N ALA A 312 111.74 67.65 -30.01
CA ALA A 312 111.36 67.56 -28.57
C ALA A 312 111.04 68.89 -27.82
N ALA A 313 110.36 68.94 -26.66
CA ALA A 313 109.67 67.95 -25.79
C ALA A 313 108.43 68.64 -25.11
N SER A 314 107.29 68.02 -24.74
CA SER A 314 106.98 67.09 -23.62
C SER A 314 107.03 67.67 -22.20
N GLU A 315 105.94 67.54 -21.39
CA GLU A 315 105.99 67.10 -19.97
C GLU A 315 104.62 66.71 -19.32
N ARG A 316 104.64 66.24 -18.06
CA ARG A 316 103.52 65.70 -17.22
C ARG A 316 103.70 66.08 -15.72
N VAL A 317 102.72 65.77 -14.83
CA VAL A 317 102.79 65.40 -13.37
C VAL A 317 101.41 65.73 -12.70
N THR A 318 100.52 64.79 -12.31
CA THR A 318 100.34 63.99 -11.05
C THR A 318 100.19 64.80 -9.74
N GLY A 319 99.32 64.51 -8.75
CA GLY A 319 98.30 63.43 -8.54
C GLY A 319 96.85 63.98 -8.41
N ASP A 320 95.96 63.58 -7.47
CA ASP A 320 96.01 62.55 -6.39
C ASP A 320 94.59 62.16 -5.83
N ALA A 321 94.46 61.54 -4.62
CA ALA A 321 93.26 60.84 -4.07
C ALA A 321 92.62 61.51 -2.80
N PRO A 322 91.62 60.95 -2.02
CA PRO A 322 90.93 59.63 -2.10
C PRO A 322 89.39 59.56 -1.80
N GLY A 323 88.81 58.35 -1.97
CA GLY A 323 87.52 57.87 -1.40
C GLY A 323 86.64 57.18 -2.46
N SER A 324 86.38 55.85 -2.50
CA SER A 324 85.84 54.88 -1.51
C SER A 324 84.33 55.05 -1.25
N ASP A 325 83.40 54.13 -1.56
CA ASP A 325 83.44 52.81 -2.23
C ASP A 325 82.14 52.71 -3.13
N ASP A 326 81.54 51.61 -3.61
CA ASP A 326 81.66 50.15 -3.43
C ASP A 326 81.05 49.38 -4.64
N ALA A 327 81.37 48.09 -4.81
CA ALA A 327 80.80 47.11 -5.76
C ALA A 327 81.21 45.68 -5.32
N PRO A 328 80.40 44.60 -5.51
CA PRO A 328 79.98 44.14 -6.85
C PRO A 328 78.73 43.20 -6.95
N ALA A 329 78.60 42.60 -8.14
CA ALA A 329 78.29 41.17 -8.39
C ALA A 329 76.88 40.69 -8.77
N VAL A 330 76.93 39.62 -9.57
CA VAL A 330 75.86 38.78 -10.12
C VAL A 330 75.58 37.57 -9.21
N ALA A 331 74.40 36.96 -9.33
CA ALA A 331 74.18 35.53 -9.07
C ALA A 331 72.89 35.01 -9.73
N GLU A 332 72.79 33.69 -9.89
CA GLU A 332 71.64 32.94 -10.42
C GLU A 332 70.74 32.38 -9.29
N VAL A 333 69.54 31.91 -9.68
CA VAL A 333 68.82 30.71 -9.19
C VAL A 333 68.88 30.34 -7.69
N GLU A 334 67.70 30.21 -7.04
CA GLU A 334 67.21 28.91 -6.52
C GLU A 334 65.68 28.93 -6.26
N GLN A 335 65.08 27.75 -6.10
CA GLN A 335 63.67 27.52 -5.75
C GLN A 335 63.47 27.44 -4.23
N VAL A 336 62.30 27.84 -3.73
CA VAL A 336 61.77 27.34 -2.45
C VAL A 336 60.30 26.97 -2.64
N ALA A 337 59.91 25.79 -2.16
CA ALA A 337 58.54 25.28 -2.25
C ALA A 337 57.81 25.39 -0.90
N ALA A 338 56.50 25.62 -0.96
CA ALA A 338 55.56 25.34 0.14
C ALA A 338 54.19 24.94 -0.45
N ALA A 339 53.53 23.99 0.21
CA ALA A 339 52.32 23.31 -0.25
C ALA A 339 51.02 24.10 0.05
N PRO A 340 49.85 23.70 -0.48
CA PRO A 340 48.58 24.41 -0.30
C PRO A 340 47.78 23.89 0.89
N GLU A 341 46.76 24.66 1.30
CA GLU A 341 45.58 24.10 1.98
C GLU A 341 44.30 24.49 1.24
N THR A 342 43.51 23.48 0.91
CA THR A 342 42.13 23.61 0.44
C THR A 342 41.22 23.23 1.58
N ASP A 343 40.32 24.10 2.00
CA ASP A 343 39.17 23.70 2.82
C ASP A 343 37.89 23.76 1.98
N ALA A 344 37.24 22.61 1.85
CA ALA A 344 36.07 22.38 1.01
C ALA A 344 35.05 21.59 1.83
N ALA A 345 34.46 22.26 2.83
CA ALA A 345 33.42 21.71 3.68
C ALA A 345 32.15 21.39 2.86
N ALA A 346 32.02 20.13 2.46
CA ALA A 346 30.76 19.56 2.03
C ALA A 346 29.96 19.11 3.27
N ASP A 347 28.71 19.56 3.39
CA ASP A 347 27.79 19.16 4.46
C ASP A 347 26.66 18.30 3.88
N GLU A 348 26.84 16.97 3.91
CA GLU A 348 25.79 15.99 3.62
C GLU A 348 25.20 15.45 4.93
N ALA A 349 24.13 16.08 5.43
CA ALA A 349 23.35 15.59 6.57
C ALA A 349 22.16 14.74 6.11
N GLN A 350 22.01 13.53 6.67
CA GLN A 350 21.09 12.50 6.17
C GLN A 350 19.66 12.58 6.74
N LEU A 351 18.73 11.98 5.98
CA LEU A 351 17.32 11.79 6.35
C LEU A 351 17.16 10.75 7.49
N GLN A 352 16.55 11.17 8.59
CA GLN A 352 15.82 10.31 9.54
C GLN A 352 14.58 11.09 10.04
N GLY A 353 13.45 10.47 10.37
CA GLY A 353 13.14 9.04 10.30
C GLY A 353 12.25 8.49 11.42
N ASP A 354 11.45 9.32 12.09
CA ASP A 354 10.64 8.91 13.24
C ASP A 354 9.33 8.20 12.85
N ASP A 355 9.17 6.97 13.31
CA ASP A 355 7.94 6.17 13.25
C ASP A 355 7.46 5.85 14.68
N ALA A 356 6.30 6.39 15.06
CA ALA A 356 5.87 6.49 16.45
C ALA A 356 5.03 5.28 16.92
N ARG A 357 5.73 4.14 17.10
CA ARG A 357 5.48 3.07 18.08
C ARG A 357 4.14 3.13 18.85
N ALA A 358 3.26 2.16 18.59
CA ALA A 358 2.19 1.80 19.52
C ALA A 358 2.74 1.05 20.75
N GLU A 359 2.09 1.19 21.90
CA GLU A 359 2.31 0.31 23.06
C GLU A 359 0.99 -0.26 23.59
N ASP A 360 1.04 -1.54 23.96
CA ASP A 360 -0.04 -2.32 24.57
C ASP A 360 0.18 -2.38 26.08
N VAL A 361 -0.88 -2.15 26.86
CA VAL A 361 -0.91 -2.36 28.32
C VAL A 361 -2.25 -2.96 28.71
N ALA A 362 -2.34 -4.29 28.62
CA ALA A 362 -3.39 -5.04 29.31
C ALA A 362 -3.18 -4.97 30.84
N GLN A 363 -4.23 -4.61 31.58
CA GLN A 363 -4.31 -4.84 33.03
C GLN A 363 -5.62 -5.54 33.37
N SER A 364 -5.52 -6.63 34.12
CA SER A 364 -6.62 -7.48 34.54
C SER A 364 -6.79 -7.39 36.05
N GLU A 365 -7.95 -6.94 36.52
CA GLU A 365 -8.36 -7.09 37.92
C GLU A 365 -9.44 -8.17 38.04
N GLN A 366 -9.26 -9.09 39.00
CA GLN A 366 -10.19 -10.17 39.32
C GLN A 366 -10.95 -9.84 40.60
N GLY A 367 -12.26 -10.14 40.67
CA GLY A 367 -13.08 -9.71 41.81
C GLY A 367 -14.48 -10.32 41.95
N ALA A 368 -14.59 -11.65 41.94
CA ALA A 368 -15.77 -12.41 42.43
C ALA A 368 -15.30 -13.83 42.78
N GLN A 369 -15.23 -14.21 44.06
CA GLN A 369 -16.29 -14.86 44.86
C GLN A 369 -16.35 -16.39 44.69
N ALA A 370 -16.65 -17.11 45.77
CA ALA A 370 -16.57 -18.56 45.86
C ALA A 370 -17.74 -19.15 46.66
N GLU A 371 -18.41 -20.14 46.05
CA GLU A 371 -19.45 -21.04 46.55
C GLU A 371 -19.51 -22.16 45.48
N ASP A 372 -19.69 -23.45 45.71
CA ASP A 372 -19.62 -24.38 46.83
C ASP A 372 -19.78 -25.76 46.13
N GLU A 373 -18.82 -26.69 46.27
CA GLU A 373 -18.72 -27.87 45.37
C GLU A 373 -19.32 -29.14 45.99
N VAL A 374 -20.62 -29.38 45.73
CA VAL A 374 -21.30 -30.61 46.18
C VAL A 374 -21.38 -31.64 45.05
N GLN A 375 -20.55 -32.68 45.14
CA GLN A 375 -20.66 -33.88 44.30
C GLN A 375 -21.87 -34.73 44.71
N PRO A 376 -22.55 -35.35 43.73
CA PRO A 376 -22.99 -36.72 43.85
C PRO A 376 -22.22 -37.64 42.88
N LYS A 377 -21.82 -38.82 43.38
CA LYS A 377 -21.43 -39.95 42.54
C LYS A 377 -22.62 -40.90 42.48
N ASP A 378 -22.95 -41.39 41.30
CA ASP A 378 -23.78 -42.59 41.14
C ASP A 378 -23.20 -43.47 40.02
N ASP A 379 -22.63 -44.61 40.41
CA ASP A 379 -22.18 -45.65 39.49
C ASP A 379 -23.37 -46.51 39.06
N VAL A 380 -23.78 -46.42 37.79
CA VAL A 380 -24.78 -47.34 37.20
C VAL A 380 -24.16 -48.07 36.01
N GLN A 381 -23.59 -49.24 36.28
CA GLN A 381 -23.21 -50.20 35.23
C GLN A 381 -24.47 -50.85 34.64
N VAL A 382 -24.79 -50.53 33.38
CA VAL A 382 -25.80 -51.27 32.62
C VAL A 382 -25.09 -52.34 31.77
N VAL A 383 -25.38 -53.61 32.06
CA VAL A 383 -24.94 -54.74 31.23
C VAL A 383 -25.80 -54.78 29.96
N GLY A 384 -25.17 -54.58 28.80
CA GLY A 384 -25.81 -54.73 27.50
C GLY A 384 -25.40 -56.03 26.83
N GLU A 385 -26.19 -57.09 27.01
CA GLU A 385 -26.05 -58.32 26.22
C GLU A 385 -26.53 -58.07 24.78
N ALA A 386 -25.92 -58.77 23.82
CA ALA A 386 -26.21 -58.61 22.40
C ALA A 386 -26.67 -59.93 21.79
N GLN A 387 -27.91 -59.99 21.30
CA GLN A 387 -28.33 -60.79 20.13
C GLN A 387 -29.83 -60.61 19.86
N GLU A 388 -30.17 -60.13 18.66
CA GLU A 388 -31.15 -60.79 17.78
C GLU A 388 -31.05 -60.20 16.36
N ALA A 389 -30.97 -61.08 15.34
CA ALA A 389 -30.71 -60.68 13.96
C ALA A 389 -31.19 -61.73 12.94
N GLU A 390 -32.47 -62.13 13.03
CA GLU A 390 -33.06 -63.06 12.05
C GLU A 390 -34.53 -62.70 11.75
N LEU A 391 -34.82 -62.33 10.49
CA LEU A 391 -36.07 -62.51 9.73
C LEU A 391 -36.14 -61.56 8.51
N ALA A 392 -35.43 -61.89 7.43
CA ALA A 392 -35.42 -61.08 6.19
C ALA A 392 -35.35 -61.95 4.91
N ALA A 393 -36.23 -62.95 4.78
CA ALA A 393 -36.10 -63.97 3.72
C ALA A 393 -37.42 -64.53 3.13
N ALA A 394 -38.40 -63.68 2.78
CA ALA A 394 -39.51 -64.07 1.88
C ALA A 394 -40.12 -62.84 1.18
N GLY A 395 -40.49 -62.94 -0.11
CA GLY A 395 -41.32 -61.91 -0.77
C GLY A 395 -40.99 -61.48 -2.21
N ASN A 396 -40.06 -62.11 -2.94
CA ASN A 396 -39.74 -61.71 -4.32
C ASN A 396 -40.84 -62.11 -5.34
N ALA A 397 -41.90 -61.30 -5.42
CA ALA A 397 -43.04 -61.51 -6.32
C ALA A 397 -42.93 -60.65 -7.60
N LYS A 398 -42.68 -61.32 -8.73
CA LYS A 398 -42.48 -60.72 -10.06
C LYS A 398 -43.80 -60.27 -10.71
N PRO A 399 -43.92 -59.05 -11.25
CA PRO A 399 -45.16 -58.59 -11.91
C PRO A 399 -45.41 -59.30 -13.26
N ALA A 400 -46.66 -59.69 -13.49
CA ALA A 400 -47.12 -60.29 -14.74
C ALA A 400 -47.56 -59.22 -15.77
N LYS A 401 -47.55 -59.58 -17.07
CA LYS A 401 -47.81 -58.64 -18.17
C LYS A 401 -49.29 -58.46 -18.51
N GLN A 402 -49.56 -57.26 -19.03
CA GLN A 402 -50.73 -56.81 -19.81
C GLN A 402 -51.36 -57.86 -20.75
N GLY A 403 -52.68 -57.78 -20.98
CA GLY A 403 -53.28 -58.39 -22.19
C GLY A 403 -54.82 -58.39 -22.31
N LYS A 404 -55.37 -57.41 -23.06
CA LYS A 404 -56.77 -57.35 -23.58
C LYS A 404 -57.88 -57.18 -22.52
N GLY A 405 -59.09 -56.69 -22.83
CA GLY A 405 -59.60 -56.07 -24.07
C GLY A 405 -61.14 -56.13 -24.19
N ALA A 406 -61.73 -55.29 -25.05
CA ALA A 406 -63.18 -55.00 -25.19
C ALA A 406 -63.78 -54.22 -23.98
N ARG A 407 -64.56 -53.13 -24.14
CA ARG A 407 -65.75 -52.85 -24.98
C ARG A 407 -67.01 -53.63 -24.55
N LYS A 408 -67.84 -52.99 -23.72
CA LYS A 408 -69.12 -52.46 -24.22
C LYS A 408 -69.49 -51.17 -23.51
#